data_AF-A0A060CFL2-F1
#
_entry.id   AF-A0A060CFL2-F1
#
_cell.length_a   1.000
_cell.length_b   1.000
_cell.length_c   1.000
_cell.angle_alpha   90.00
_cell.angle_beta   90.00
_cell.angle_gamma   90.00
#
_symmetry.space_group_name_H-M   'P 1'
#
loop_
_entity.id
_entity.type
_entity.pdbx_description
1 polymer ?
#
loop_
_entity_poly.entity_id
_entity_poly.type
_entity_poly.pdbx_seq_one_letter_code
_entity_poly.pdbx_strand_id
1 'polypeptide(L)'
;KLVGVEIHRDSWRPISDWVVFQEFYAENPRCRVIRIDLQTGERSTLLEDNQWLGHPIYRPFDDNTVAFCHEGPLDQVETRMWLMNEDGTNIRKAKQPAAGESYTHEFWVPDGSSLMYVTYLKDSPVRYLCRVDGETGQDENCWQCRPAP
;
A
#
# COMPACT_ATOMS: atom_id res chain seq x y z
N LYS A 1 -14.36 7.41 11.20
CA LYS A 1 -13.26 6.57 11.73
C LYS A 1 -11.96 6.97 11.02
N LEU A 2 -10.80 6.59 11.55
CA LEU A 2 -9.50 6.80 10.92
C LEU A 2 -8.74 5.48 10.88
N VAL A 3 -7.99 5.23 9.81
CA VAL A 3 -7.03 4.13 9.73
C VAL A 3 -5.62 4.69 9.78
N GLY A 4 -4.71 3.99 10.46
CA GLY A 4 -3.33 4.40 10.62
C GLY A 4 -2.39 3.20 10.71
N VAL A 5 -1.08 3.47 10.68
CA VAL A 5 -0.04 2.46 10.86
C VAL A 5 0.84 2.85 12.03
N GLU A 6 1.24 1.86 12.82
CA GLU A 6 2.17 2.02 13.94
C GLU A 6 3.31 1.02 13.78
N ILE A 7 4.52 1.44 14.16
CA ILE A 7 5.71 0.58 14.20
C ILE A 7 6.06 0.36 15.67
N HIS A 8 6.32 -0.89 16.06
CA HIS A 8 6.73 -1.21 17.41
C HIS A 8 8.04 -0.47 17.74
N ARG A 9 8.15 0.08 18.96
CA ARG A 9 9.31 0.90 19.37
C ARG A 9 10.63 0.17 19.19
N ASP A 10 10.68 -1.12 19.58
CA ASP A 10 11.90 -1.93 19.49
C ASP A 10 12.27 -2.32 18.05
N SER A 11 11.34 -2.12 17.11
CA SER A 11 11.54 -2.33 15.68
C SER A 11 11.72 -1.02 14.92
N TRP A 12 11.72 0.14 15.59
CA TRP A 12 11.77 1.45 14.95
C TRP A 12 13.15 2.10 15.05
N ARG A 13 13.57 2.76 13.97
CA ARG A 13 14.71 3.67 13.95
C ARG A 13 14.47 4.82 12.96
N PRO A 14 15.14 5.98 13.12
CA PRO A 14 15.06 7.04 12.13
C PRO A 14 15.66 6.58 10.81
N ILE A 15 14.91 6.74 9.71
CA ILE A 15 15.36 6.43 8.36
C ILE A 15 15.99 7.69 7.78
N SER A 16 17.32 7.76 7.80
CA SER A 16 18.10 8.94 7.38
C SER A 16 18.46 8.97 5.90
N ASP A 17 18.56 7.80 5.28
CA ASP A 17 19.07 7.62 3.93
C ASP A 17 18.63 6.26 3.34
N TRP A 18 19.07 6.00 2.11
CA TRP A 18 18.72 4.79 1.37
C TRP A 18 19.32 3.49 1.94
N VAL A 19 20.48 3.55 2.59
CA VAL A 19 21.08 2.37 3.22
C VAL A 19 20.24 1.96 4.42
N VAL A 20 19.92 2.91 5.29
CA VAL A 20 19.05 2.68 6.45
C VAL A 20 17.66 2.22 6.01
N PHE A 21 17.11 2.76 4.92
CA PHE A 21 15.83 2.32 4.35
C PHE A 21 15.86 0.83 3.94
N GLN A 22 16.90 0.39 3.24
CA GLN A 22 17.05 -1.00 2.81
C GLN A 22 17.25 -1.95 3.99
N GLU A 23 18.10 -1.58 4.94
CA GLU A 23 18.31 -2.37 6.15
C GLU A 23 17.03 -2.44 7.00
N PHE A 24 16.29 -1.35 7.12
CA PHE A 24 15.02 -1.32 7.87
C PHE A 24 13.98 -2.25 7.27
N TYR A 25 13.89 -2.30 5.93
CA TYR A 25 13.09 -3.30 5.25
C TYR A 25 13.55 -4.74 5.57
N ALA A 26 14.85 -5.01 5.49
CA ALA A 26 15.42 -6.35 5.72
C ALA A 26 15.28 -6.82 7.19
N GLU A 27 15.12 -5.91 8.13
CA GLU A 27 14.89 -6.20 9.56
C GLU A 27 13.47 -6.74 9.85
N ASN A 28 12.55 -6.69 8.89
CA ASN A 28 11.16 -7.16 9.05
C ASN A 28 10.49 -6.53 10.29
N PRO A 29 10.34 -5.19 10.34
CA PRO A 29 9.90 -4.48 11.53
C PRO A 29 8.48 -4.90 11.91
N ARG A 30 8.22 -5.02 13.21
CA ARG A 30 6.86 -5.31 13.70
C ARG A 30 5.98 -4.09 13.52
N CYS A 31 5.07 -4.16 12.57
CA CYS A 31 4.13 -3.10 12.23
C CYS A 31 2.68 -3.56 12.46
N ARG A 32 1.79 -2.59 12.62
CA ARG A 32 0.35 -2.85 12.75
C ARG A 32 -0.48 -1.79 12.05
N VAL A 33 -1.50 -2.25 11.32
CA VAL A 33 -2.57 -1.39 10.81
C VAL A 33 -3.65 -1.31 11.87
N ILE A 34 -4.05 -0.09 12.21
CA ILE A 34 -5.00 0.20 13.27
C ILE A 34 -6.17 1.02 12.76
N ARG A 35 -7.31 0.87 13.45
CA ARG A 35 -8.47 1.74 13.30
C ARG A 35 -8.69 2.52 14.59
N ILE A 36 -9.05 3.79 14.46
CA ILE A 36 -9.47 4.65 15.56
C ILE A 36 -10.90 5.13 15.29
N ASP A 37 -11.78 4.89 16.25
CA ASP A 37 -13.08 5.56 16.29
C ASP A 37 -12.88 7.02 16.75
N LEU A 38 -13.35 7.98 15.94
CA LEU A 38 -13.11 9.40 16.21
C LEU A 38 -14.09 10.00 17.22
N GLN A 39 -15.21 9.33 17.51
CA GLN A 39 -16.17 9.76 18.53
C GLN A 39 -15.74 9.27 19.91
N THR A 40 -15.30 8.01 20.02
CA THR A 40 -14.96 7.39 21.31
C THR A 40 -13.47 7.41 21.62
N GLY A 41 -12.61 7.53 20.61
CA GLY A 41 -11.17 7.35 20.74
C GLY A 41 -10.73 5.89 20.85
N GLU A 42 -11.66 4.93 20.70
CA GLU A 42 -11.34 3.50 20.77
C GLU A 42 -10.41 3.08 19.62
N ARG A 43 -9.36 2.33 19.95
CA ARG A 43 -8.35 1.85 19.02
C ARG A 43 -8.41 0.34 18.88
N SER A 44 -8.58 -0.15 17.65
CA SER A 44 -8.58 -1.57 17.29
C SER A 44 -7.38 -1.89 16.40
N THR A 45 -6.81 -3.10 16.52
CA THR A 45 -5.79 -3.61 15.57
C THR A 45 -6.49 -4.42 14.50
N LEU A 46 -6.24 -4.09 13.23
CA LEU A 46 -6.79 -4.80 12.08
C LEU A 46 -5.83 -5.89 11.58
N LEU A 47 -4.53 -5.55 11.56
CA LEU A 47 -3.44 -6.42 11.14
C LEU A 47 -2.21 -6.10 11.98
N GLU A 48 -1.46 -7.11 12.39
CA GLU A 48 -0.13 -6.97 12.96
C GLU A 48 0.79 -8.04 12.37
N ASP A 49 1.96 -7.64 11.89
CA ASP A 49 2.90 -8.53 11.23
C ASP A 49 4.35 -8.05 11.39
N ASN A 50 5.32 -8.96 11.23
CA ASN A 50 6.76 -8.64 11.10
C ASN A 50 7.08 -8.36 9.63
N GLN A 51 6.49 -7.28 9.13
CA GLN A 51 6.63 -6.79 7.78
C GLN A 51 6.49 -5.28 7.84
N TRP A 52 7.24 -4.55 7.01
CA TRP A 52 7.06 -3.11 6.96
C TRP A 52 5.74 -2.73 6.28
N LEU A 53 4.71 -2.51 7.09
CA LEU A 53 3.40 -2.04 6.64
C LEU A 53 3.37 -0.51 6.51
N GLY A 54 2.62 0.01 5.54
CA GLY A 54 2.50 1.44 5.29
C GLY A 54 1.20 1.85 4.61
N HIS A 55 1.06 3.16 4.46
CA HIS A 55 0.02 3.84 3.67
C HIS A 55 -1.41 3.27 3.76
N PRO A 56 -1.98 3.06 4.97
CA PRO A 56 -3.34 2.58 5.08
C PRO A 56 -4.34 3.68 4.70
N ILE A 57 -5.30 3.36 3.84
CA ILE A 57 -6.32 4.28 3.34
C ILE A 57 -7.66 3.56 3.19
N TYR A 58 -8.74 4.14 3.73
CA TYR A 58 -10.10 3.65 3.47
C TYR A 58 -10.51 3.92 2.03
N ARG A 59 -11.29 2.99 1.45
CA ARG A 59 -12.01 3.24 0.21
C ARG A 59 -13.10 4.29 0.45
N PRO A 60 -13.15 5.37 -0.33
CA PRO A 60 -14.23 6.36 -0.21
C PRO A 60 -15.61 5.71 -0.34
N PHE A 61 -16.51 6.07 0.58
CA PHE A 61 -17.89 5.55 0.65
C PHE A 61 -18.04 4.04 0.91
N ASP A 62 -16.96 3.34 1.28
CA ASP A 62 -16.96 1.93 1.67
C ASP A 62 -16.02 1.71 2.87
N ASP A 63 -16.59 1.83 4.08
CA ASP A 63 -15.87 1.61 5.34
C ASP A 63 -15.37 0.17 5.50
N ASN A 64 -15.83 -0.79 4.69
CA ASN A 64 -15.40 -2.18 4.82
C ASN A 64 -14.07 -2.44 4.09
N THR A 65 -13.66 -1.61 3.13
CA THR A 65 -12.44 -1.84 2.36
C THR A 65 -11.30 -0.92 2.80
N VAL A 66 -10.19 -1.51 3.25
CA VAL A 66 -8.96 -0.81 3.60
C VAL A 66 -7.85 -1.23 2.64
N ALA A 67 -7.25 -0.27 1.94
CA ALA A 67 -6.01 -0.49 1.23
C ALA A 67 -4.83 -0.20 2.16
N PHE A 68 -3.73 -0.91 1.98
CA PHE A 68 -2.45 -0.68 2.67
C PHE A 68 -1.30 -1.15 1.78
N CYS A 69 -0.06 -0.88 2.17
CA CYS A 69 1.09 -1.32 1.42
C CYS A 69 2.13 -2.10 2.25
N HIS A 70 2.92 -2.89 1.54
CA HIS A 70 4.23 -3.34 2.02
C HIS A 70 5.26 -2.32 1.54
N GLU A 71 5.86 -1.60 2.47
CA GLU A 71 6.96 -0.67 2.20
C GLU A 71 8.27 -1.44 2.02
N GLY A 72 9.21 -0.80 1.32
CA GLY A 72 10.53 -1.36 1.04
C GLY A 72 11.01 -1.06 -0.38
N PRO A 73 12.20 -1.57 -0.75
CA PRO A 73 12.76 -1.40 -2.09
C PRO A 73 11.87 -2.06 -3.14
N LEU A 74 11.56 -1.34 -4.23
CA LEU A 74 10.62 -1.77 -5.27
C LEU A 74 11.06 -3.05 -6.01
N ASP A 75 12.33 -3.43 -5.93
CA ASP A 75 12.91 -4.63 -6.50
C ASP A 75 12.94 -5.83 -5.54
N GLN A 76 12.63 -5.63 -4.25
CA GLN A 76 12.63 -6.67 -3.22
C GLN A 76 11.23 -6.98 -2.69
N VAL A 77 10.35 -5.98 -2.62
CA VAL A 77 8.96 -6.16 -2.21
C VAL A 77 8.22 -7.01 -3.24
N GLU A 78 7.60 -8.12 -2.81
CA GLU A 78 6.85 -9.03 -3.69
C GLU A 78 5.70 -8.29 -4.41
N THR A 79 4.93 -7.51 -3.66
CA THR A 79 3.88 -6.63 -4.17
C THR A 79 3.61 -5.53 -3.16
N ARG A 80 3.40 -4.31 -3.68
CA ARG A 80 3.19 -3.12 -2.85
C ARG A 80 1.74 -2.99 -2.40
N MET A 81 0.75 -3.32 -3.22
CA MET A 81 -0.64 -2.91 -3.01
C MET A 81 -1.49 -4.05 -2.47
N TRP A 82 -2.07 -3.86 -1.30
CA TRP A 82 -2.89 -4.84 -0.60
C TRP A 82 -4.23 -4.27 -0.19
N LEU A 83 -5.21 -5.15 -0.04
CA LEU A 83 -6.56 -4.85 0.42
C LEU A 83 -6.94 -5.80 1.55
N MET A 84 -7.72 -5.33 2.50
CA MET A 84 -8.34 -6.14 3.55
C MET A 84 -9.72 -5.60 3.90
N ASN A 85 -10.50 -6.41 4.61
CA ASN A 85 -11.74 -5.97 5.23
C ASN A 85 -11.45 -5.15 6.50
N GLU A 86 -12.39 -4.31 6.94
CA GLU A 86 -12.24 -3.49 8.17
C GLU A 86 -12.10 -4.34 9.45
N ASP A 87 -12.52 -5.60 9.42
CA ASP A 87 -12.35 -6.54 10.53
C ASP A 87 -11.01 -7.29 10.51
N GLY A 88 -10.12 -6.97 9.55
CA GLY A 88 -8.81 -7.61 9.37
C GLY A 88 -8.86 -8.89 8.53
N THR A 89 -10.03 -9.32 8.07
CA THR A 89 -10.16 -10.52 7.23
C THR A 89 -9.92 -10.22 5.75
N ASN A 90 -9.87 -11.27 4.92
CA ASN A 90 -9.81 -11.16 3.46
C ASN A 90 -8.62 -10.31 2.93
N ILE A 91 -7.46 -10.48 3.57
CA ILE A 91 -6.20 -9.89 3.10
C ILE A 91 -5.85 -10.48 1.74
N ARG A 92 -5.71 -9.62 0.75
CA ARG A 92 -5.46 -9.99 -0.65
C ARG A 92 -4.64 -8.93 -1.35
N LYS A 93 -3.92 -9.34 -2.40
CA LYS A 93 -3.24 -8.40 -3.30
C LYS A 93 -4.28 -7.60 -4.07
N ALA A 94 -4.06 -6.30 -4.26
CA ALA A 94 -4.92 -5.51 -5.13
C ALA A 94 -4.75 -5.95 -6.60
N LYS A 95 -3.52 -6.28 -6.99
CA LYS A 95 -3.18 -6.88 -8.29
C LYS A 95 -2.05 -7.88 -8.18
N GLN A 96 -1.97 -8.81 -9.13
CA GLN A 96 -0.78 -9.62 -9.31
C GLN A 96 0.23 -8.83 -10.18
N PRO A 97 1.48 -8.59 -9.70
CA PRO A 97 2.52 -7.95 -10.51
C PRO A 97 2.89 -8.81 -11.72
N ALA A 98 3.14 -8.16 -12.85
CA ALA A 98 3.80 -8.78 -13.99
C ALA A 98 5.32 -8.92 -13.76
N ALA A 99 5.98 -9.80 -14.49
CA ALA A 99 7.42 -10.00 -14.35
C ALA A 99 8.21 -8.71 -14.69
N GLY A 100 9.04 -8.25 -13.75
CA GLY A 100 9.82 -7.01 -13.91
C GLY A 100 8.99 -5.72 -13.78
N GLU A 101 7.73 -5.82 -13.36
CA GLU A 101 6.88 -4.69 -13.06
C GLU A 101 7.11 -4.20 -11.63
N SER A 102 7.23 -2.88 -11.49
CA SER A 102 7.17 -2.19 -10.20
C SER A 102 6.10 -1.10 -10.27
N TYR A 103 5.41 -0.89 -9.16
CA TYR A 103 4.38 0.15 -9.05
C TYR A 103 4.39 0.84 -7.69
N THR A 104 3.89 2.07 -7.69
CA THR A 104 3.89 2.99 -6.56
C THR A 104 2.81 4.08 -6.76
N HIS A 105 2.77 5.06 -5.86
CA HIS A 105 1.83 6.20 -5.89
C HIS A 105 0.36 5.75 -5.92
N GLU A 106 0.02 4.72 -5.14
CA GLU A 106 -1.33 4.22 -5.04
C GLU A 106 -2.27 5.20 -4.33
N PHE A 107 -3.48 5.41 -4.85
CA PHE A 107 -4.52 6.22 -4.20
C PHE A 107 -5.92 5.83 -4.69
N TRP A 108 -6.92 5.95 -3.83
CA TRP A 108 -8.31 5.76 -4.26
C TRP A 108 -8.79 6.95 -5.10
N VAL A 109 -9.50 6.67 -6.20
CA VAL A 109 -10.32 7.70 -6.85
C VAL A 109 -11.30 8.26 -5.80
N PRO A 110 -11.54 9.58 -5.74
CA PRO A 110 -12.37 10.17 -4.69
C PRO A 110 -13.80 9.62 -4.59
N ASP A 111 -14.34 9.03 -5.66
CA ASP A 111 -15.64 8.37 -5.68
C ASP A 111 -15.62 6.90 -5.22
N GLY A 112 -14.45 6.36 -4.91
CA GLY A 112 -14.25 4.96 -4.49
C GLY A 112 -14.33 3.94 -5.62
N SER A 113 -14.43 4.36 -6.88
CA SER A 113 -14.62 3.46 -8.03
C SER A 113 -13.43 2.53 -8.29
N SER A 114 -12.20 3.00 -8.06
CA SER A 114 -10.99 2.20 -8.32
C SER A 114 -9.81 2.69 -7.49
N LEU A 115 -8.83 1.80 -7.30
CA LEU A 115 -7.52 2.15 -6.75
C LEU A 115 -6.59 2.48 -7.93
N MET A 116 -6.13 3.71 -8.02
CA MET A 116 -5.17 4.15 -9.04
C MET A 116 -3.75 3.94 -8.56
N TYR A 117 -2.83 3.78 -9.50
CA TYR A 117 -1.40 3.65 -9.22
C TYR A 117 -0.56 3.97 -10.46
N VAL A 118 0.74 4.17 -10.28
CA VAL A 118 1.70 4.35 -11.36
C VAL A 118 2.57 3.09 -11.48
N THR A 119 2.69 2.56 -12.69
CA THR A 119 3.52 1.38 -12.99
C THR A 119 4.65 1.68 -13.95
N TYR A 120 5.70 0.87 -13.85
CA TYR A 120 6.79 0.84 -14.80
C TYR A 120 7.41 -0.55 -14.90
N LEU A 121 7.94 -0.83 -16.09
CA LEU A 121 8.72 -2.04 -16.34
C LEU A 121 10.21 -1.73 -16.21
N LYS A 122 10.95 -2.69 -15.67
CA LYS A 122 12.41 -2.65 -15.64
C LYS A 122 12.97 -2.32 -17.03
N ASP A 123 13.99 -1.46 -17.06
CA ASP A 123 14.66 -0.99 -18.28
C ASP A 123 13.78 -0.19 -19.27
N SER A 124 12.55 0.18 -18.87
CA SER A 124 11.69 1.09 -19.63
C SER A 124 11.65 2.48 -19.02
N PRO A 125 11.83 3.56 -19.81
CA PRO A 125 11.61 4.93 -19.33
C PRO A 125 10.12 5.29 -19.25
N VAL A 126 9.24 4.45 -19.80
CA VAL A 126 7.81 4.73 -19.87
C VAL A 126 7.15 4.45 -18.52
N ARG A 127 6.21 5.32 -18.14
CA ARG A 127 5.34 5.16 -16.97
C ARG A 127 3.89 5.15 -17.43
N TYR A 128 3.06 4.37 -16.76
CA TYR A 128 1.62 4.36 -16.99
C TYR A 128 0.88 4.70 -15.71
N LEU A 129 -0.17 5.50 -15.84
CA LEU A 129 -1.22 5.62 -14.85
C LEU A 129 -2.22 4.50 -15.10
N CYS A 130 -2.46 3.69 -14.08
CA CYS A 130 -3.30 2.51 -14.14
C CYS A 130 -4.39 2.60 -13.08
N ARG A 131 -5.44 1.81 -13.26
CA ARG A 131 -6.48 1.58 -12.24
C ARG A 131 -6.65 0.09 -12.04
N VAL A 132 -6.93 -0.28 -10.79
CA VAL A 132 -7.37 -1.62 -10.44
C VAL A 132 -8.70 -1.53 -9.69
N ASP A 133 -9.63 -2.39 -10.08
CA ASP A 133 -10.89 -2.57 -9.38
C ASP A 133 -10.65 -3.32 -8.06
N GLY A 134 -11.06 -2.73 -6.93
CA GLY A 134 -10.76 -3.26 -5.59
C GLY A 134 -11.51 -4.55 -5.22
N GLU A 135 -12.53 -4.93 -5.97
CA GLU A 135 -13.35 -6.11 -5.72
C GLU A 135 -12.93 -7.27 -6.62
N THR A 136 -12.80 -7.00 -7.91
CA THR A 136 -12.52 -8.00 -8.95
C THR A 136 -11.02 -8.17 -9.23
N GLY A 137 -10.19 -7.20 -8.86
CA GLY A 137 -8.77 -7.17 -9.22
C GLY A 137 -8.52 -6.90 -10.71
N GLN A 138 -9.54 -6.48 -11.46
CA GLN A 138 -9.38 -6.13 -12.87
C GLN A 138 -8.48 -4.90 -13.01
N ASP A 139 -7.38 -5.07 -13.74
CA ASP A 139 -6.32 -4.08 -13.93
C ASP A 139 -6.33 -3.49 -15.35
N GLU A 140 -6.12 -2.18 -15.47
CA GLU A 140 -6.15 -1.48 -16.75
C GLU A 140 -5.15 -0.31 -16.79
N ASN A 141 -4.42 -0.20 -17.92
CA ASN A 141 -3.62 0.97 -18.25
C ASN A 141 -4.54 2.09 -18.78
N CYS A 142 -4.70 3.16 -17.99
CA CYS A 142 -5.55 4.30 -18.38
C CYS A 142 -4.81 5.28 -19.28
N TRP A 143 -3.53 5.56 -18.96
CA TRP A 143 -2.79 6.60 -19.65
C TRP A 143 -1.28 6.37 -19.59
N GLN A 144 -0.58 6.71 -20.68
CA GLN A 144 0.87 6.75 -20.71
C GLN A 144 1.34 8.14 -20.24
N CYS A 145 2.11 8.19 -19.15
CA CYS A 145 2.70 9.41 -18.67
C CYS A 145 3.73 9.92 -19.68
N ARG A 146 3.65 11.20 -20.02
CA ARG A 146 4.66 11.85 -20.86
C ARG A 146 5.94 12.06 -20.04
N PRO A 147 7.14 11.93 -20.65
CA PRO A 147 8.36 12.36 -20.00
C PRO A 147 8.24 13.83 -19.60
N ALA A 148 8.83 14.20 -18.47
CA ALA A 148 9.06 15.61 -18.18
C ALA A 148 9.93 16.21 -19.30
N PRO A 149 9.62 17.42 -19.80
CA PRO A 149 10.40 18.09 -20.84
C PRO A 149 11.83 18.42 -20.38
#